data_AF-A0A8T4P9X5-F1
#
_entry.id   AF-A0A8T4P9X5-F1
#
_cell.length_a   1.000
_cell.length_b   1.000
_cell.length_c   1.000
_cell.angle_alpha   90.00
_cell.angle_beta   90.00
_cell.angle_gamma   90.00
#
_symmetry.space_group_name_H-M   'P 1'
#
loop_
_entity.id
_entity.type
_entity.pdbx_description
1 polymer ?
#
loop_
_entity_poly.entity_id
_entity_poly.type
_entity_poly.pdbx_seq_one_letter_code
_entity_poly.pdbx_strand_id
1 'polypeptide(L)'
;MDRYYDTSDLKAQRGNEIKLVLTTYADGSMVPSWRKYLGLINPDEKLVGGGVNLGIDDRYDALQGPGVVVTNRGGLAKVIDAPLTKKQAMDSSFWKVAFRHQNNVPKEFAIPQLHEEAISYIFSEYHQRFAPKEDIDKIKLMGIYFCSVQDNIAELRAWCICRLGGRSDAVGRNDLVYGSGRLLGIASETPGAPGRRKNKIK
;
A
#
# COMPACT_ATOMS: atom_id res chain seq x y z
N MET A 1 -10.20 15.84 9.16
CA MET A 1 -9.37 15.53 7.98
C MET A 1 -8.93 14.09 8.12
N ASP A 2 -9.73 13.13 7.65
CA ASP A 2 -9.46 11.68 7.79
C ASP A 2 -9.44 11.03 6.40
N ARG A 3 -8.38 11.26 5.60
CA ARG A 3 -8.36 10.92 4.17
C ARG A 3 -7.51 9.70 3.79
N TYR A 4 -6.88 9.00 4.73
CA TYR A 4 -5.93 7.92 4.43
C TYR A 4 -6.31 6.60 5.12
N TYR A 5 -6.13 5.49 4.41
CA TYR A 5 -5.96 4.14 4.94
C TYR A 5 -4.46 3.84 4.98
N ASP A 6 -3.96 3.43 6.13
CA ASP A 6 -2.66 2.78 6.21
C ASP A 6 -2.91 1.28 6.02
N THR A 7 -2.25 0.63 5.06
CA THR A 7 -2.36 -0.84 4.89
C THR A 7 -1.57 -1.60 5.94
N SER A 8 -0.89 -0.89 6.85
CA SER A 8 0.13 -1.37 7.77
C SER A 8 1.44 -1.79 7.07
N ASP A 9 1.46 -1.83 5.73
CA ASP A 9 2.65 -2.21 4.97
C ASP A 9 3.65 -1.06 4.87
N LEU A 10 4.93 -1.45 4.88
CA LEU A 10 6.03 -0.50 4.85
C LEU A 10 6.63 -0.41 3.46
N LYS A 11 7.19 0.75 3.19
CA LYS A 11 8.05 1.04 2.06
C LYS A 11 9.45 1.32 2.58
N ALA A 12 10.44 0.58 2.09
CA ALA A 12 11.83 1.02 2.17
C ALA A 12 12.37 1.38 0.78
N GLN A 13 13.27 2.35 0.70
CA GLN A 13 13.92 2.71 -0.56
C GLN A 13 15.37 3.14 -0.34
N ARG A 14 16.27 2.68 -1.22
CA ARG A 14 17.67 3.11 -1.32
C ARG A 14 18.00 3.31 -2.81
N GLY A 15 18.23 4.56 -3.21
CA GLY A 15 18.33 4.92 -4.63
C GLY A 15 17.09 4.50 -5.41
N ASN A 16 17.26 3.66 -6.43
CA ASN A 16 16.17 3.13 -7.26
C ASN A 16 15.53 1.84 -6.74
N GLU A 17 16.17 1.16 -5.77
CA GLU A 17 15.64 -0.06 -5.20
C GLU A 17 14.54 0.28 -4.19
N ILE A 18 13.39 -0.38 -4.33
CA ILE A 18 12.23 -0.25 -3.47
C ILE A 18 11.91 -1.61 -2.89
N LYS A 19 11.69 -1.66 -1.57
CA LYS A 19 11.18 -2.82 -0.86
C LYS A 19 9.77 -2.51 -0.38
N LEU A 20 8.79 -3.29 -0.83
CA LEU A 20 7.46 -3.34 -0.23
C LEU A 20 7.47 -4.42 0.84
N VAL A 21 7.16 -4.07 2.08
CA VAL A 21 7.21 -4.97 3.22
C VAL A 21 5.79 -5.25 3.69
N LEU A 22 5.33 -6.47 3.44
CA LEU A 22 4.02 -6.96 3.86
C LEU A 22 4.05 -7.29 5.34
N THR A 23 3.33 -6.52 6.15
CA THR A 23 3.43 -6.62 7.63
C THR A 23 2.45 -7.58 8.26
N THR A 24 1.46 -8.05 7.48
CA THR A 24 0.42 -8.96 7.94
C THR A 24 0.23 -10.11 6.97
N TYR A 25 0.02 -11.31 7.51
CA TYR A 25 -0.40 -12.49 6.75
C TYR A 25 -1.86 -12.34 6.28
N ALA A 26 -2.30 -13.28 5.44
CA ALA A 26 -3.67 -13.31 4.90
C ALA A 26 -4.75 -13.46 5.98
N ASP A 27 -4.42 -14.07 7.12
CA ASP A 27 -5.33 -14.20 8.27
C ASP A 27 -5.45 -12.92 9.11
N GLY A 28 -4.65 -11.89 8.79
CA GLY A 28 -4.59 -10.61 9.51
C GLY A 28 -3.60 -10.60 10.68
N SER A 29 -2.94 -11.72 10.99
CA SER A 29 -1.88 -11.75 12.00
C SER A 29 -0.63 -11.03 11.51
N MET A 30 0.04 -10.33 12.43
CA MET A 30 1.24 -9.56 12.14
C MET A 30 2.45 -10.49 11.99
N VAL A 31 3.27 -10.25 10.97
CA VAL A 31 4.54 -10.96 10.78
C VAL A 31 5.50 -10.59 11.91
N PRO A 32 5.95 -11.54 12.75
CA PRO A 32 6.75 -11.21 13.94
C PRO A 32 8.07 -10.50 13.65
N SER A 33 8.75 -10.83 12.55
CA SER A 33 10.02 -10.20 12.14
C SER A 33 9.88 -8.72 11.82
N TRP A 34 8.67 -8.25 11.47
CA TRP A 34 8.43 -6.85 11.09
C TRP A 34 8.05 -5.96 12.27
N ARG A 35 7.86 -6.51 13.47
CA ARG A 35 7.56 -5.73 14.70
C ARG A 35 8.58 -4.63 14.95
N LYS A 36 9.88 -4.92 14.78
CA LYS A 36 10.96 -3.93 14.96
C LYS A 36 10.76 -2.74 14.02
N TYR A 37 10.48 -2.98 12.74
CA TYR A 37 10.34 -1.93 11.72
C TYR A 37 9.03 -1.17 11.82
N LEU A 38 7.96 -1.84 12.25
CA LEU A 38 6.71 -1.17 12.65
C LEU A 38 6.91 -0.26 13.87
N GLY A 39 7.82 -0.62 14.79
CA GLY A 39 8.21 0.27 15.89
C GLY A 39 8.94 1.52 15.41
N LEU A 40 9.62 1.48 14.26
CA LEU A 40 10.37 2.62 13.74
C LEU A 40 9.46 3.71 13.17
N ILE A 41 8.26 3.38 12.67
CA ILE A 41 7.36 4.38 12.06
C ILE A 41 6.67 5.31 13.06
N ASN A 42 6.97 5.19 14.36
CA ASN A 42 6.76 6.23 15.38
C ASN A 42 8.13 6.66 15.95
N PRO A 43 8.95 7.37 15.17
CA PRO A 43 10.35 7.55 15.50
C PRO A 43 10.55 8.64 16.55
N ASP A 44 11.34 8.32 17.57
CA ASP A 44 11.99 9.31 18.45
C ASP A 44 13.33 9.80 17.86
N GLU A 45 13.71 9.29 16.68
CA GLU A 45 14.92 9.64 15.97
C GLU A 45 14.72 10.74 14.91
N LYS A 46 15.81 11.42 14.54
CA LYS A 46 15.77 12.44 13.49
C LYS A 46 15.47 11.79 12.14
N LEU A 47 14.42 12.27 11.49
CA LEU A 47 14.04 11.85 10.14
C LEU A 47 15.01 12.38 9.08
N VAL A 48 15.15 11.60 8.00
CA VAL A 48 15.91 11.97 6.82
C VAL A 48 14.97 11.97 5.62
N GLY A 49 14.82 13.13 4.99
CA GLY A 49 13.85 13.31 3.91
C GLY A 49 12.39 13.11 4.31
N GLY A 50 12.07 13.04 5.61
CA GLY A 50 10.73 12.74 6.14
C GLY A 50 10.46 11.26 6.39
N GLY A 51 11.44 10.37 6.17
CA GLY A 51 11.39 8.96 6.55
C GLY A 51 12.40 8.61 7.65
N VAL A 52 12.26 7.42 8.21
CA VAL A 52 13.26 6.85 9.14
C VAL A 52 14.54 6.52 8.37
N ASN A 53 15.69 6.87 8.93
CA ASN A 53 16.98 6.53 8.33
C ASN A 53 17.27 5.03 8.49
N LEU A 54 17.28 4.30 7.39
CA LEU A 54 17.66 2.89 7.34
C LEU A 54 19.16 2.67 6.99
N GLY A 55 19.91 3.75 6.73
CA GLY A 55 21.34 3.69 6.47
C GLY A 55 22.19 3.48 7.72
N ILE A 56 21.58 3.49 8.91
CA ILE A 56 22.24 3.17 10.18
C ILE A 56 22.06 1.69 10.51
N ASP A 57 23.07 1.09 11.15
CA ASP A 57 23.06 -0.28 11.68
C ASP A 57 22.60 -1.36 10.68
N ASP A 58 22.90 -1.19 9.39
CA ASP A 58 22.49 -2.09 8.29
C ASP A 58 20.97 -2.38 8.24
N ARG A 59 20.14 -1.49 8.80
CA ARG A 59 18.67 -1.69 8.90
C ARG A 59 18.03 -1.93 7.55
N TYR A 60 18.52 -1.28 6.49
CA TYR A 60 18.02 -1.48 5.14
C TYR A 60 18.29 -2.89 4.61
N ASP A 61 19.51 -3.41 4.80
CA ASP A 61 19.90 -4.72 4.29
C ASP A 61 19.26 -5.85 5.10
N ALA A 62 18.99 -5.61 6.38
CA ALA A 62 18.22 -6.50 7.24
C ALA A 62 16.72 -6.61 6.88
N LEU A 63 16.19 -5.74 5.99
CA LEU A 63 14.85 -5.90 5.41
C LEU A 63 14.88 -6.93 4.27
N GLN A 64 14.86 -8.19 4.64
CA GLN A 64 14.82 -9.34 3.72
C GLN A 64 14.04 -10.50 4.33
N GLY A 65 13.36 -11.29 3.49
CA GLY A 65 12.63 -12.47 3.92
C GLY A 65 11.19 -12.53 3.37
N PRO A 66 10.37 -13.47 3.90
CA PRO A 66 8.99 -13.63 3.47
C PRO A 66 8.18 -12.34 3.64
N GLY A 67 7.46 -11.95 2.59
CA GLY A 67 6.70 -10.70 2.57
C GLY A 67 7.52 -9.45 2.22
N VAL A 68 8.81 -9.57 1.88
CA VAL A 68 9.55 -8.45 1.26
C VAL A 68 9.56 -8.61 -0.24
N VAL A 69 8.89 -7.69 -0.95
CA VAL A 69 8.90 -7.62 -2.41
C VAL A 69 9.89 -6.54 -2.84
N VAL A 70 11.00 -6.96 -3.45
CA VAL A 70 12.04 -6.07 -3.98
C VAL A 70 11.73 -5.71 -5.43
N THR A 71 11.81 -4.43 -5.76
CA THR A 71 11.50 -3.91 -7.09
C THR A 71 12.14 -2.53 -7.31
N ASN A 72 11.77 -1.85 -8.38
CA ASN A 72 12.13 -0.47 -8.67
C ASN A 72 10.89 0.29 -9.19
N ARG A 73 11.01 1.61 -9.43
CA ARG A 73 9.87 2.43 -9.89
C ARG A 73 9.22 1.87 -11.16
N GLY A 74 10.01 1.40 -12.13
CA GLY A 74 9.52 0.83 -13.39
C GLY A 74 8.86 -0.55 -13.24
N GLY A 75 9.25 -1.32 -12.22
CA GLY A 75 8.67 -2.63 -11.90
C GLY A 75 7.30 -2.56 -11.23
N LEU A 76 6.94 -1.40 -10.66
CA LEU A 76 5.70 -1.20 -9.88
C LEU A 76 4.47 -0.94 -10.75
N ALA A 77 4.63 -0.14 -11.81
CA ALA A 77 3.60 0.10 -12.80
C ALA A 77 4.20 0.71 -14.08
N LYS A 78 3.49 0.54 -15.21
CA LYS A 78 3.82 1.23 -16.46
C LYS A 78 3.57 2.74 -16.39
N VAL A 79 2.65 3.16 -15.52
CA VAL A 79 2.28 4.56 -15.29
C VAL A 79 2.45 4.82 -13.80
N ILE A 80 3.30 5.79 -13.48
CA ILE A 80 3.58 6.27 -12.13
C ILE A 80 3.38 7.78 -12.09
N ASP A 81 3.15 8.33 -10.89
CA ASP A 81 2.95 9.76 -10.65
C ASP A 81 1.77 10.37 -11.46
N ALA A 82 0.79 9.53 -11.83
CA ALA A 82 -0.44 9.92 -12.51
C ALA A 82 -1.62 8.99 -12.14
N PRO A 83 -2.88 9.47 -12.24
CA PRO A 83 -4.06 8.63 -12.08
C PRO A 83 -4.17 7.55 -13.18
N LEU A 84 -4.63 6.36 -12.80
CA LEU A 84 -4.71 5.16 -13.65
C LEU A 84 -6.14 4.88 -14.11
N THR A 85 -6.32 4.36 -15.32
CA THR A 85 -7.59 3.71 -15.69
C THR A 85 -7.76 2.40 -14.94
N LYS A 86 -8.99 1.84 -14.91
CA LYS A 86 -9.26 0.54 -14.26
C LYS A 86 -8.33 -0.55 -14.78
N LYS A 87 -8.14 -0.62 -16.11
CA LYS A 87 -7.23 -1.59 -16.74
C LYS A 87 -5.79 -1.40 -16.27
N GLN A 88 -5.31 -0.16 -16.22
CA GLN A 88 -3.95 0.14 -15.74
C GLN A 88 -3.76 -0.22 -14.26
N ALA A 89 -4.77 0.02 -13.41
CA ALA A 89 -4.75 -0.37 -12.01
C ALA A 89 -4.71 -1.91 -11.85
N MET A 90 -5.53 -2.64 -12.61
CA MET A 90 -5.54 -4.11 -12.63
C MET A 90 -4.21 -4.71 -13.11
N ASP A 91 -3.53 -4.05 -14.05
CA ASP A 91 -2.27 -4.54 -14.60
C ASP A 91 -1.07 -4.23 -13.67
N SER A 92 -1.20 -3.26 -12.76
CA SER A 92 -0.11 -2.77 -11.91
C SER A 92 0.42 -3.81 -10.91
N SER A 93 1.74 -4.02 -10.91
CA SER A 93 2.42 -4.85 -9.92
C SER A 93 2.26 -4.33 -8.50
N PHE A 94 2.29 -3.00 -8.32
CA PHE A 94 2.07 -2.38 -7.00
C PHE A 94 0.70 -2.77 -6.43
N TRP A 95 -0.38 -2.54 -7.19
CA TRP A 95 -1.73 -2.84 -6.71
C TRP A 95 -1.95 -4.34 -6.50
N LYS A 96 -1.31 -5.20 -7.31
CA LYS A 96 -1.27 -6.65 -7.07
C LYS A 96 -0.62 -7.01 -5.74
N VAL A 97 0.51 -6.38 -5.38
CA VAL A 97 1.17 -6.62 -4.08
C VAL A 97 0.34 -6.04 -2.93
N ALA A 98 -0.15 -4.80 -3.07
CA ALA A 98 -0.94 -4.11 -2.06
C ALA A 98 -2.23 -4.89 -1.73
N PHE A 99 -2.90 -5.44 -2.74
CA PHE A 99 -4.09 -6.27 -2.57
C PHE A 99 -3.82 -7.77 -2.56
N ARG A 100 -2.59 -8.18 -2.23
CA ARG A 100 -2.25 -9.58 -1.91
C ARG A 100 -2.59 -10.60 -3.01
N HIS A 101 -2.42 -10.21 -4.27
CA HIS A 101 -2.67 -11.08 -5.41
C HIS A 101 -1.72 -12.29 -5.38
N GLN A 102 -2.27 -13.49 -5.51
CA GLN A 102 -1.58 -14.77 -5.31
C GLN A 102 -0.32 -15.00 -6.17
N ASN A 103 -0.22 -14.32 -7.32
CA ASN A 103 0.96 -14.44 -8.20
C ASN A 103 2.07 -13.42 -7.88
N ASN A 104 1.85 -12.54 -6.89
CA ASN A 104 2.71 -11.40 -6.62
C ASN A 104 3.20 -11.34 -5.17
N VAL A 105 2.64 -12.19 -4.30
CA VAL A 105 3.04 -12.31 -2.90
C VAL A 105 3.17 -13.79 -2.53
N PRO A 106 3.97 -14.15 -1.50
CA PRO A 106 4.02 -15.53 -1.03
C PRO A 106 2.64 -16.02 -0.54
N LYS A 107 2.42 -17.33 -0.57
CA LYS A 107 1.10 -17.95 -0.36
C LYS A 107 0.45 -17.54 0.96
N GLU A 108 1.23 -17.43 2.03
CA GLU A 108 0.80 -17.05 3.37
C GLU A 108 0.33 -15.59 3.48
N PHE A 109 0.68 -14.75 2.50
CA PHE A 109 0.20 -13.37 2.38
C PHE A 109 -0.97 -13.23 1.42
N ALA A 110 -1.19 -14.20 0.53
CA ALA A 110 -2.15 -14.09 -0.57
C ALA A 110 -3.60 -14.10 -0.10
N ILE A 111 -4.41 -13.15 -0.59
CA ILE A 111 -5.85 -13.08 -0.34
C ILE A 111 -6.56 -13.24 -1.69
N PRO A 112 -7.22 -14.40 -1.94
CA PRO A 112 -7.88 -14.65 -3.22
C PRO A 112 -8.90 -13.56 -3.57
N GLN A 113 -8.91 -13.13 -4.84
CA GLN A 113 -9.89 -12.18 -5.42
C GLN A 113 -9.87 -10.75 -4.87
N LEU A 114 -9.14 -10.47 -3.78
CA LEU A 114 -9.13 -9.14 -3.16
C LEU A 114 -8.72 -8.04 -4.14
N HIS A 115 -7.72 -8.30 -4.98
CA HIS A 115 -7.24 -7.37 -5.99
C HIS A 115 -8.33 -6.98 -7.00
N GLU A 116 -8.99 -7.97 -7.61
CA GLU A 116 -10.03 -7.75 -8.61
C GLU A 116 -11.28 -7.11 -8.01
N GLU A 117 -11.67 -7.55 -6.81
CA GLU A 117 -12.85 -7.07 -6.09
C GLU A 117 -12.65 -5.62 -5.63
N ALA A 118 -11.53 -5.31 -4.97
CA ALA A 118 -11.26 -3.99 -4.44
C ALA A 118 -11.18 -2.93 -5.54
N ILE A 119 -10.45 -3.22 -6.63
CA ILE A 119 -10.33 -2.28 -7.76
C ILE A 119 -11.69 -2.10 -8.43
N SER A 120 -12.43 -3.19 -8.68
CA SER A 120 -13.76 -3.08 -9.31
C SER A 120 -14.73 -2.28 -8.44
N TYR A 121 -14.72 -2.51 -7.13
CA TYR A 121 -15.53 -1.76 -6.17
C TYR A 121 -15.18 -0.26 -6.19
N ILE A 122 -13.90 0.09 -6.06
CA ILE A 122 -13.44 1.49 -6.04
C ILE A 122 -13.90 2.25 -7.29
N PHE A 123 -13.69 1.69 -8.48
CA PHE A 123 -14.09 2.33 -9.73
C PHE A 123 -15.62 2.46 -9.85
N SER A 124 -16.37 1.42 -9.45
CA SER A 124 -17.83 1.43 -9.52
C SER A 124 -18.44 2.45 -8.55
N GLU A 125 -17.97 2.48 -7.31
CA GLU A 125 -18.42 3.44 -6.30
C GLU A 125 -18.06 4.87 -6.67
N TYR A 126 -16.86 5.08 -7.23
CA TYR A 126 -16.46 6.40 -7.70
C TYR A 126 -17.38 6.89 -8.82
N HIS A 127 -17.61 6.05 -9.83
CA HIS A 127 -18.47 6.35 -10.95
C HIS A 127 -19.86 6.75 -10.47
N GLN A 128 -20.48 5.94 -9.62
CA GLN A 128 -21.83 6.21 -9.10
C GLN A 128 -21.92 7.52 -8.32
N ARG A 129 -20.92 7.83 -7.50
CA ARG A 129 -20.98 8.97 -6.56
C ARG A 129 -20.51 10.29 -7.15
N PHE A 130 -19.49 10.26 -7.99
CA PHE A 130 -18.76 11.46 -8.41
C PHE A 130 -18.77 11.69 -9.92
N ALA A 131 -18.96 10.64 -10.72
CA ALA A 131 -18.87 10.72 -12.17
C ALA A 131 -19.97 9.93 -12.92
N PRO A 132 -21.26 10.02 -12.53
CA PRO A 132 -22.30 9.11 -13.02
C PRO A 132 -22.60 9.27 -14.52
N LYS A 133 -22.17 10.38 -15.13
CA LYS A 133 -22.32 10.67 -16.56
C LYS A 133 -21.09 10.30 -17.39
N GLU A 134 -19.99 9.92 -16.74
CA GLU A 134 -18.75 9.55 -17.43
C GLU A 134 -18.77 8.06 -17.80
N ASP A 135 -17.98 7.72 -18.82
CA ASP A 135 -17.68 6.34 -19.15
C ASP A 135 -16.70 5.77 -18.11
N ILE A 136 -17.08 4.68 -17.44
CA ILE A 136 -16.30 4.08 -16.34
C ILE A 136 -14.89 3.68 -16.77
N ASP A 137 -14.69 3.32 -18.04
CA ASP A 137 -13.38 2.92 -18.56
C ASP A 137 -12.44 4.13 -18.79
N LYS A 138 -12.99 5.35 -18.83
CA LYS A 138 -12.24 6.61 -18.96
C LYS A 138 -11.91 7.26 -17.62
N ILE A 139 -12.56 6.82 -16.54
CA ILE A 139 -12.29 7.28 -15.19
C ILE A 139 -10.82 6.99 -14.86
N LYS A 140 -10.14 7.95 -14.23
CA LYS A 140 -8.77 7.78 -13.75
C LYS A 140 -8.66 7.98 -12.25
N LEU A 141 -8.20 6.94 -11.55
CA LEU A 141 -8.09 6.84 -10.09
C LEU A 141 -6.85 6.01 -9.73
N MET A 142 -6.63 5.78 -8.44
CA MET A 142 -5.65 4.78 -7.97
C MET A 142 -4.24 5.03 -8.51
N GLY A 143 -3.84 6.31 -8.61
CA GLY A 143 -2.47 6.68 -8.97
C GLY A 143 -1.48 6.22 -7.91
N ILE A 144 -0.24 5.97 -8.34
CA ILE A 144 0.84 5.55 -7.45
C ILE A 144 1.88 6.67 -7.43
N TYR A 145 2.06 7.30 -6.28
CA TYR A 145 2.92 8.48 -6.13
C TYR A 145 4.07 8.19 -5.16
N PHE A 146 5.29 8.33 -5.65
CA PHE A 146 6.52 8.07 -4.88
C PHE A 146 7.18 9.37 -4.44
N CYS A 147 7.90 9.34 -3.31
CA CYS A 147 8.91 10.36 -3.04
C CYS A 147 10.13 10.18 -3.95
N SER A 148 10.89 11.28 -4.13
CA SER A 148 12.28 11.21 -4.55
C SER A 148 13.14 11.02 -3.30
N VAL A 149 13.87 9.91 -3.23
CA VAL A 149 14.88 9.69 -2.19
C VAL A 149 16.22 10.14 -2.76
N GLN A 150 17.04 10.83 -1.99
CA GLN A 150 18.40 11.17 -2.41
C GLN A 150 19.21 9.87 -2.56
N ASP A 151 20.02 9.77 -3.61
CA ASP A 151 20.64 8.50 -4.04
C ASP A 151 21.44 7.75 -2.96
N ASN A 152 21.97 8.48 -1.96
CA ASN A 152 22.80 7.92 -0.88
C ASN A 152 22.05 7.67 0.44
N ILE A 153 20.74 7.82 0.46
CA ILE A 153 19.94 7.69 1.69
C ILE A 153 19.01 6.49 1.55
N ALA A 154 19.02 5.64 2.58
CA ALA A 154 18.03 4.59 2.74
C ALA A 154 16.95 5.07 3.71
N GLU A 155 15.68 5.05 3.30
CA GLU A 155 14.57 5.50 4.14
C GLU A 155 13.47 4.44 4.29
N LEU A 156 12.74 4.48 5.42
CA LEU A 156 11.51 3.74 5.68
C LEU A 156 10.32 4.70 5.84
N ARG A 157 9.19 4.38 5.23
CA ARG A 157 7.89 5.07 5.40
C ARG A 157 6.75 4.06 5.40
N ALA A 158 5.57 4.47 5.89
CA ALA A 158 4.32 3.73 5.67
C ALA A 158 3.77 4.02 4.25
N TRP A 159 3.09 3.04 3.65
CA TRP A 159 2.27 3.28 2.46
C TRP A 159 0.85 3.71 2.86
N CYS A 160 0.44 4.91 2.42
CA CYS A 160 -0.92 5.38 2.63
C CYS A 160 -1.75 5.18 1.36
N ILE A 161 -2.84 4.41 1.44
CA ILE A 161 -3.85 4.31 0.38
C ILE A 161 -5.00 5.24 0.75
N CYS A 162 -5.29 6.26 -0.06
CA CYS A 162 -6.33 7.25 0.26
C CYS A 162 -7.72 6.59 0.34
N ARG A 163 -8.56 7.10 1.25
CA ARG A 163 -9.99 6.79 1.22
C ARG A 163 -10.61 7.30 -0.07
N LEU A 164 -11.69 6.65 -0.51
CA LEU A 164 -12.49 7.14 -1.62
C LEU A 164 -13.08 8.52 -1.29
N GLY A 165 -12.42 9.57 -1.77
CA GLY A 165 -12.73 10.97 -1.46
C GLY A 165 -12.40 11.89 -2.62
N GLY A 166 -12.91 11.54 -3.81
CA GLY A 166 -12.56 12.19 -5.08
C GLY A 166 -11.36 11.55 -5.81
N ARG A 167 -10.53 10.77 -5.10
CA ARG A 167 -9.45 9.89 -5.59
C ARG A 167 -9.26 8.72 -4.61
N SER A 168 -8.47 7.71 -4.97
CA SER A 168 -8.14 6.53 -4.14
C SER A 168 -6.68 6.11 -4.32
N ASP A 169 -5.78 7.09 -4.22
CA ASP A 169 -4.38 6.97 -4.62
C ASP A 169 -3.50 6.29 -3.57
N ALA A 170 -2.44 5.62 -4.00
CA ALA A 170 -1.36 5.17 -3.14
C ALA A 170 -0.27 6.24 -3.05
N VAL A 171 0.04 6.67 -1.83
CA VAL A 171 0.90 7.81 -1.54
C VAL A 171 2.02 7.35 -0.63
N GLY A 172 3.24 7.29 -1.18
CA GLY A 172 4.46 6.88 -0.48
C GLY A 172 5.42 8.04 -0.25
N ARG A 173 4.92 9.28 -0.36
CA ARG A 173 5.66 10.54 -0.22
C ARG A 173 5.36 11.31 1.06
N ASN A 174 4.44 10.82 1.89
CA ASN A 174 4.06 11.52 3.10
C ASN A 174 5.22 11.43 4.10
N ASP A 175 5.50 12.53 4.77
CA ASP A 175 6.47 12.54 5.86
C ASP A 175 5.86 11.84 7.08
N LEU A 176 6.70 11.10 7.82
CA LEU A 176 6.34 10.57 9.14
C LEU A 176 6.27 11.75 10.11
N VAL A 177 5.12 12.43 10.19
CA VAL A 177 4.89 13.52 11.15
C VAL A 177 4.05 13.03 12.33
N TYR A 178 4.16 13.72 13.47
CA TYR A 178 3.30 13.52 14.63
C TYR A 178 1.83 13.74 14.23
N GLY A 179 1.08 12.63 14.05
CA GLY A 179 -0.37 12.64 13.88
C GLY A 179 -0.85 12.78 12.44
N SER A 180 -1.26 11.65 11.85
CA SER A 180 -2.43 11.43 10.96
C SER A 180 -2.26 10.11 10.19
N GLY A 181 -2.36 8.98 10.89
CA GLY A 181 -2.38 7.64 10.31
C GLY A 181 -3.18 6.70 11.22
N ARG A 182 -3.94 5.76 10.65
CA ARG A 182 -4.63 4.72 11.42
C ARG A 182 -4.18 3.37 10.85
N LEU A 183 -3.39 2.62 11.63
CA LEU A 183 -3.05 1.24 11.33
C LEU A 183 -4.33 0.41 11.31
N LEU A 184 -4.67 -0.15 10.16
CA LEU A 184 -5.77 -1.09 10.03
C LEU A 184 -5.18 -2.39 9.47
N GLY A 185 -4.91 -3.34 10.36
CA GLY A 185 -4.90 -4.74 9.96
C GLY A 185 -6.30 -5.07 9.48
N ILE A 186 -6.46 -5.65 8.30
CA ILE A 186 -7.72 -6.31 7.94
C ILE A 186 -7.81 -7.54 8.83
N ALA A 187 -8.29 -7.36 10.06
CA ALA A 187 -8.81 -8.47 10.83
C ALA A 187 -10.06 -8.94 10.08
N SER A 188 -9.95 -10.09 9.40
CA SER A 188 -11.03 -10.78 8.67
C SER A 188 -12.30 -11.01 9.52
N GLU A 189 -12.16 -10.84 10.83
CA GLU A 189 -13.16 -11.01 11.87
C GLU A 189 -13.99 -9.74 12.13
N THR A 190 -13.53 -8.57 11.69
CA THR A 190 -14.17 -7.28 12.01
C THR A 190 -15.48 -7.10 11.26
N PRO A 191 -16.63 -6.98 11.95
CA PRO A 191 -17.91 -6.69 11.31
C PRO A 191 -17.86 -5.34 10.60
N GLY A 192 -18.03 -5.32 9.27
CA GLY A 192 -18.13 -4.09 8.47
C GLY A 192 -16.91 -3.75 7.60
N ALA A 193 -15.88 -4.61 7.54
CA ALA A 193 -14.81 -4.44 6.56
C ALA A 193 -15.35 -4.49 5.11
N PRO A 194 -14.98 -3.53 4.23
CA PRO A 194 -15.38 -3.55 2.82
C PRO A 194 -14.90 -4.86 2.17
N GLY A 195 -15.82 -5.63 1.57
CA GLY A 195 -15.53 -6.94 0.96
C GLY A 195 -16.28 -8.13 1.59
N ARG A 196 -16.91 -7.99 2.78
CA ARG A 196 -17.85 -9.02 3.26
C ARG A 196 -19.13 -8.98 2.43
N ARG A 197 -19.25 -9.83 1.41
CA ARG A 197 -20.56 -10.35 1.02
C ARG A 197 -21.12 -11.09 2.22
N LYS A 198 -22.28 -10.66 2.72
CA LYS A 198 -23.07 -11.44 3.67
C LYS A 198 -23.40 -12.77 2.98
N ASN A 199 -22.64 -13.82 3.26
CA ASN A 199 -23.14 -15.18 3.03
C ASN A 199 -24.30 -15.37 4.00
N LYS A 200 -25.52 -15.08 3.53
CA LYS A 200 -26.72 -15.63 4.13
C LYS A 200 -26.66 -17.13 3.88
N ILE A 201 -26.11 -17.87 4.84
CA ILE A 201 -26.39 -19.29 4.96
C ILE A 201 -27.85 -19.34 5.43
N LYS A 202 -28.70 -19.95 4.60
CA LYS A 202 -30.04 -20.42 5.01
C LYS A 202 -29.88 -21.66 5.87
#